data_AF-A0A0D6TMK8-F1
#
_entry.id   AF-A0A0D6TMK8-F1
#
_cell.length_a   1.000
_cell.length_b   1.000
_cell.length_c   1.000
_cell.angle_alpha   90.00
_cell.angle_beta   90.00
_cell.angle_gamma   90.00
#
_symmetry.space_group_name_H-M   'P 1'
#
loop_
_entity.id
_entity.type
_entity.pdbx_description
1 polymer ?
#
loop_
_entity_poly.entity_id
_entity_poly.type
_entity_poly.pdbx_seq_one_letter_code
_entity_poly.pdbx_strand_id
1 'polypeptide(L)'
;MGVIISNLTFSKINQIPLTINVENDEYPIAPLVFAQGITAQKVYKLQIVVYVPSNVINTPILRVLNDGKPVALTIPQDQNILARNFIVEYDLSETEIPKEYNAWNINVEYYLKNLKPVNYILTHLQDIDPKTSRGTVTTVQET
;
A
#
# COMPACT_ATOMS: atom_id res chain seq x y z
N MET A 1 16.89 -2.52 14.37
CA MET A 1 17.04 -3.36 13.15
C MET A 1 15.81 -3.11 12.27
N GLY A 2 16.00 -2.77 10.99
CA GLY A 2 14.92 -2.22 10.16
C GLY A 2 15.02 -2.57 8.67
N VAL A 3 13.98 -2.22 7.92
CA VAL A 3 13.99 -2.13 6.45
C VAL A 3 14.68 -0.84 6.03
N ILE A 4 15.52 -0.94 5.01
CA ILE A 4 16.12 0.23 4.37
C ILE A 4 15.42 0.38 3.02
N ILE A 5 14.60 1.42 2.87
CA ILE A 5 13.87 1.69 1.64
C ILE A 5 14.83 2.36 0.67
N SER A 6 15.20 1.67 -0.40
CA SER A 6 16.13 2.18 -1.41
C SER A 6 15.42 2.83 -2.58
N ASN A 7 14.17 2.46 -2.83
CA ASN A 7 13.35 3.08 -3.86
C ASN A 7 11.88 3.08 -3.43
N LEU A 8 11.20 4.19 -3.72
CA LEU A 8 9.76 4.34 -3.51
C LEU A 8 9.19 5.18 -4.65
N THR A 9 8.25 4.61 -5.40
CA THR A 9 7.58 5.31 -6.50
C THR A 9 6.07 5.12 -6.42
N PHE A 10 5.35 6.17 -6.78
CA PHE A 10 3.89 6.18 -6.92
C PHE A 10 3.55 6.60 -8.34
N SER A 11 2.76 5.80 -9.04
CA SER A 11 2.31 6.14 -10.40
C SER A 11 0.86 5.72 -10.62
N LYS A 12 0.05 6.65 -11.16
CA LYS A 12 -1.27 6.32 -11.68
C LYS A 12 -1.10 5.53 -12.99
N ILE A 13 -1.72 4.36 -13.08
CA ILE A 13 -1.50 3.39 -14.17
C ILE A 13 -2.44 3.66 -15.34
N ASN A 14 -3.66 4.11 -15.07
CA ASN A 14 -4.70 4.31 -16.07
C ASN A 14 -4.85 5.80 -16.45
N GLN A 15 -5.06 6.08 -17.73
CA GLN A 15 -5.40 7.44 -18.19
C GLN A 15 -6.90 7.73 -18.07
N ILE A 16 -7.74 6.72 -18.30
CA ILE A 16 -9.19 6.78 -18.20
C ILE A 16 -9.62 5.98 -16.96
N PRO A 17 -10.51 6.51 -16.09
CA PRO A 17 -11.03 5.78 -14.93
C PRO A 17 -11.60 4.41 -15.30
N LEU A 18 -11.33 3.43 -14.45
CA LEU A 18 -11.86 2.08 -14.59
C LEU A 18 -13.26 2.03 -14.00
N THR A 19 -14.23 1.54 -14.75
CA THR A 19 -15.56 1.23 -14.21
C THR A 19 -15.52 -0.14 -13.54
N ILE A 20 -15.74 -0.18 -12.23
CA ILE A 20 -15.77 -1.44 -11.47
C ILE A 20 -17.18 -1.58 -10.89
N ASN A 21 -17.90 -2.60 -11.33
CA ASN A 21 -19.22 -2.93 -10.79
C ASN A 21 -19.05 -3.76 -9.51
N VAL A 22 -19.01 -3.08 -8.37
CA VAL A 22 -19.08 -3.71 -7.05
C VAL A 22 -20.55 -3.90 -6.70
N GLU A 23 -21.12 -5.04 -7.13
CA GLU A 23 -22.54 -5.37 -6.93
C GLU A 23 -22.90 -5.64 -5.45
N ASN A 24 -21.89 -5.83 -4.60
CA ASN A 24 -22.01 -6.02 -3.16
C ASN A 24 -21.16 -4.96 -2.46
N ASP A 25 -21.72 -4.24 -1.50
CA ASP A 25 -21.24 -3.03 -0.78
C ASP A 25 -19.88 -3.15 -0.03
N GLU A 26 -18.93 -3.91 -0.53
CA GLU A 26 -17.62 -4.14 0.07
C GLU A 26 -16.62 -3.10 -0.43
N TYR A 27 -16.82 -1.86 0.03
CA TYR A 27 -15.73 -0.90 0.10
C TYR A 27 -14.79 -1.29 1.23
N PRO A 28 -13.47 -1.12 1.08
CA PRO A 28 -12.75 -0.85 -0.16
C PRO A 28 -12.42 -2.10 -0.99
N ILE A 29 -12.11 -1.91 -2.28
CA ILE A 29 -11.54 -2.94 -3.14
C ILE A 29 -10.18 -3.37 -2.58
N ALA A 30 -10.05 -4.67 -2.31
CA ALA A 30 -8.81 -5.27 -1.85
C ALA A 30 -7.65 -4.96 -2.81
N PRO A 31 -6.49 -4.55 -2.30
CA PRO A 31 -5.36 -4.22 -3.15
C PRO A 31 -4.67 -5.48 -3.65
N LEU A 32 -4.11 -5.38 -4.85
CA LEU A 32 -3.27 -6.44 -5.39
C LEU A 32 -1.84 -6.22 -4.93
N VAL A 33 -1.27 -7.25 -4.32
CA VAL A 33 0.05 -7.18 -3.72
C VAL A 33 0.92 -8.26 -4.34
N PHE A 34 2.04 -7.84 -4.93
CA PHE A 34 3.05 -8.72 -5.48
C PHE A 34 4.39 -8.47 -4.80
N ALA A 35 4.96 -9.52 -4.22
CA ALA A 35 6.26 -9.46 -3.57
C ALA A 35 7.25 -10.38 -4.31
N GLN A 36 8.45 -9.87 -4.56
CA GLN A 36 9.54 -10.61 -5.18
C GLN A 36 10.82 -10.43 -4.37
N GLY A 37 11.39 -11.55 -3.91
CA GLY A 37 12.74 -11.58 -3.35
C GLY A 37 13.79 -11.75 -4.43
N ILE A 38 14.78 -10.87 -4.49
CA ILE A 38 15.96 -11.03 -5.34
C ILE A 38 17.11 -11.48 -4.45
N THR A 39 17.19 -12.81 -4.23
CA THR A 39 18.08 -13.45 -3.26
C THR A 39 19.55 -13.13 -3.50
N ALA A 40 19.96 -12.96 -4.76
CA ALA A 40 21.34 -12.64 -5.13
C ALA A 40 21.82 -11.27 -4.63
N GLN A 41 20.90 -10.33 -4.37
CA GLN A 41 21.24 -8.94 -4.03
C GLN A 41 20.74 -8.52 -2.64
N LYS A 42 20.05 -9.42 -1.91
CA LYS A 42 19.32 -9.10 -0.66
C LYS A 42 18.35 -7.91 -0.83
N VAL A 43 17.90 -7.68 -2.06
CA VAL A 43 16.90 -6.69 -2.43
C VAL A 43 15.56 -7.39 -2.46
N TYR A 44 14.55 -6.76 -1.87
CA TYR A 44 13.17 -7.17 -1.99
C TYR A 44 12.40 -6.10 -2.72
N LYS A 45 11.56 -6.53 -3.66
CA LYS A 45 10.65 -5.66 -4.38
C LYS A 45 9.23 -5.95 -3.93
N LEU A 46 8.50 -4.88 -3.66
CA LEU A 46 7.09 -4.93 -3.38
C LEU A 46 6.36 -4.02 -4.36
N GLN A 47 5.37 -4.59 -5.04
CA GLN A 47 4.48 -3.88 -5.94
C GLN A 47 3.07 -3.97 -5.37
N ILE A 48 2.45 -2.82 -5.12
CA ILE A 48 1.09 -2.73 -4.59
C ILE A 48 0.25 -1.94 -5.58
N VAL A 49 -0.88 -2.52 -5.99
CA VAL A 49 -1.88 -1.85 -6.80
C VAL A 49 -3.11 -1.58 -5.93
N VAL A 50 -3.45 -0.30 -5.78
CA VAL A 50 -4.64 0.15 -5.06
C VAL A 50 -5.62 0.84 -6.01
N TYR A 51 -6.91 0.64 -5.77
CA TYR A 51 -7.99 1.26 -6.54
C TYR A 51 -8.59 2.39 -5.71
N VAL A 52 -8.28 3.62 -6.10
CA VAL A 52 -8.76 4.82 -5.43
C VAL A 52 -9.90 5.41 -6.25
N PRO A 53 -10.98 5.90 -5.62
CA PRO A 53 -12.09 6.54 -6.34
C PRO A 53 -11.60 7.62 -7.30
N SER A 54 -12.17 7.70 -8.51
CA SER A 54 -11.65 8.59 -9.57
C SER A 54 -11.76 10.07 -9.23
N ASN A 55 -12.71 10.42 -8.36
CA ASN A 55 -12.96 11.76 -7.84
C ASN A 55 -12.03 12.17 -6.69
N VAL A 56 -11.28 11.22 -6.10
CA VAL A 56 -10.23 11.52 -5.12
C VAL A 56 -8.98 11.96 -5.87
N ILE A 57 -8.52 13.18 -5.57
CA ILE A 57 -7.35 13.79 -6.22
C ILE A 57 -6.04 13.50 -5.50
N ASN A 58 -6.11 13.02 -4.26
CA ASN A 58 -4.95 12.75 -3.43
C ASN A 58 -4.26 11.44 -3.85
N THR A 59 -2.94 11.47 -3.90
CA THR A 59 -2.10 10.27 -4.08
C THR A 59 -2.20 9.39 -2.83
N PRO A 60 -2.27 8.04 -2.97
CA PRO A 60 -2.15 7.15 -1.83
C PRO A 60 -0.90 7.43 -0.99
N ILE A 61 -1.01 7.23 0.31
CA ILE A 61 0.10 7.35 1.25
C ILE A 61 0.55 5.94 1.61
N LEU A 62 1.86 5.68 1.52
CA LEU A 62 2.45 4.48 2.08
C LEU A 62 3.08 4.82 3.44
N ARG A 63 2.67 4.13 4.48
CA ARG A 63 3.24 4.21 5.83
C ARG A 63 3.85 2.90 6.26
N VAL A 64 4.63 2.99 7.32
CA VAL A 64 5.24 1.86 8.01
C VAL A 64 5.13 2.10 9.52
N LEU A 65 5.03 1.03 10.31
CA LEU A 65 5.09 1.14 11.76
C LEU A 65 6.55 1.18 12.21
N ASN A 66 7.02 2.35 12.65
CA ASN A 66 8.34 2.54 13.25
C ASN A 66 8.16 2.72 14.76
N ASP A 67 8.73 1.81 15.56
CA ASP A 67 8.56 1.80 17.03
C ASP A 67 7.09 1.93 17.48
N GLY A 68 6.18 1.24 16.77
CA GLY A 68 4.75 1.23 17.07
C GLY A 68 3.97 2.46 16.59
N LYS A 69 4.61 3.44 15.93
CA LYS A 69 3.96 4.63 15.38
C LYS A 69 3.93 4.60 13.85
N PRO A 70 2.81 4.95 13.21
CA PRO A 70 2.74 5.04 11.75
C PRO A 70 3.56 6.24 11.26
N VAL A 71 4.61 5.97 10.49
CA VAL A 71 5.45 6.98 9.83
C VAL A 71 5.17 6.93 8.34
N ALA A 72 4.79 8.07 7.77
CA ALA A 72 4.62 8.20 6.32
C ALA A 72 5.98 8.07 5.64
N LEU A 73 6.05 7.22 4.63
CA LEU A 73 7.20 7.14 3.75
C LEU A 73 7.14 8.32 2.80
N THR A 74 8.14 9.19 2.87
CA THR A 74 8.31 10.29 1.93
C THR A 74 9.28 9.87 0.82
N ILE A 75 9.16 10.54 -0.32
CA ILE A 75 10.15 10.45 -1.40
C ILE A 75 11.25 11.45 -1.01
N PRO A 76 12.52 11.07 -0.76
CA PRO A 76 13.33 10.16 -1.57
C PRO A 76 14.18 9.13 -0.79
N GLN A 77 14.71 8.16 -1.56
CA GLN A 77 15.69 7.09 -1.33
C GLN A 77 16.50 7.06 -0.01
N ASP A 78 16.72 5.84 0.49
CA ASP A 78 17.56 5.44 1.64
C ASP A 78 17.05 5.83 3.04
N GLN A 79 15.75 5.64 3.28
CA GLN A 79 15.19 5.74 4.64
C GLN A 79 15.43 4.44 5.42
N ASN A 80 16.11 4.54 6.56
CA ASN A 80 16.25 3.43 7.51
C ASN A 80 15.09 3.45 8.51
N ILE A 81 14.25 2.43 8.47
CA ILE A 81 13.01 2.38 9.20
C ILE A 81 12.90 1.05 9.94
N LEU A 82 12.64 1.09 11.25
CA LEU A 82 12.41 -0.10 12.07
C LEU A 82 10.99 -0.63 11.88
N ALA A 83 10.69 -1.10 10.67
CA ALA A 83 9.37 -1.62 10.31
C ALA A 83 9.42 -3.00 9.67
N ARG A 84 8.32 -3.73 9.81
CA ARG A 84 8.12 -5.04 9.16
C ARG A 84 6.84 -5.11 8.33
N ASN A 85 5.99 -4.11 8.47
CA ASN A 85 4.65 -4.07 7.91
C ASN A 85 4.47 -2.74 7.20
N PHE A 86 3.86 -2.81 6.01
CA PHE A 86 3.50 -1.66 5.21
C PHE A 86 2.01 -1.39 5.40
N ILE A 87 1.63 -0.12 5.47
CA ILE A 87 0.25 0.36 5.56
C ILE A 87 0.01 1.26 4.36
N VAL A 88 -0.89 0.89 3.46
CA VAL A 88 -1.36 1.81 2.42
C VAL A 88 -2.61 2.51 2.91
N GLU A 89 -2.59 3.84 2.89
CA GLU A 89 -3.71 4.72 3.22
C GLU A 89 -4.16 5.48 1.97
N TYR A 90 -5.46 5.64 1.80
CA TYR A 90 -6.05 6.48 0.77
C TYR A 90 -7.41 6.98 1.20
N ASP A 91 -7.83 8.09 0.58
CA ASP A 91 -9.12 8.71 0.85
C ASP A 91 -10.25 8.01 0.09
N LEU A 92 -11.46 8.10 0.65
CA LEU A 92 -12.70 7.76 -0.03
C LEU A 92 -13.50 9.01 -0.39
N SER A 93 -14.33 8.84 -1.41
CA SER A 93 -15.43 9.73 -1.71
C SER A 93 -16.46 9.70 -0.58
N GLU A 94 -16.72 10.85 0.07
CA GLU A 94 -17.52 10.96 1.31
C GLU A 94 -19.00 10.57 1.19
N THR A 95 -19.55 10.36 -0.01
CA THR A 95 -21.01 10.42 -0.22
C THR A 95 -21.65 9.22 -0.89
N GLU A 96 -20.94 8.46 -1.72
CA GLU A 96 -21.51 7.35 -2.51
C GLU A 96 -20.44 6.31 -2.85
N ILE A 97 -20.88 5.08 -3.15
CA ILE A 97 -20.11 4.00 -3.81
C ILE A 97 -19.55 4.54 -5.14
N PRO A 98 -18.24 4.85 -5.25
CA PRO A 98 -17.66 5.29 -6.52
C PRO A 98 -17.74 4.19 -7.57
N LYS A 99 -18.31 4.54 -8.72
CA LYS A 99 -18.43 3.66 -9.89
C LYS A 99 -17.15 3.61 -10.72
N GLU A 100 -16.26 4.58 -10.49
CA GLU A 100 -15.05 4.80 -11.28
C GLU A 100 -13.82 4.90 -10.38
N TYR A 101 -12.71 4.30 -10.81
CA TYR A 101 -11.49 4.21 -10.04
C TYR A 101 -10.24 4.57 -10.85
N ASN A 102 -9.29 5.19 -10.17
CA ASN A 102 -7.91 5.31 -10.59
C ASN A 102 -7.08 4.19 -9.93
N ALA A 103 -6.36 3.43 -10.76
CA ALA A 103 -5.41 2.44 -10.29
C ALA A 103 -4.05 3.10 -10.04
N TRP A 104 -3.52 2.92 -8.84
CA TRP A 104 -2.21 3.42 -8.44
C TRP A 104 -1.25 2.27 -8.21
N ASN A 105 -0.08 2.33 -8.84
CA ASN A 105 1.05 1.45 -8.60
C ASN A 105 1.99 2.08 -7.58
N ILE A 106 2.27 1.35 -6.51
CA ILE A 106 3.23 1.71 -5.48
C ILE A 106 4.35 0.67 -5.53
N ASN A 107 5.55 1.09 -5.93
CA ASN A 107 6.72 0.21 -5.94
C ASN A 107 7.65 0.58 -4.81
N VAL A 108 8.03 -0.42 -4.02
CA VAL A 108 8.98 -0.32 -2.92
C VAL A 108 10.12 -1.28 -3.18
N GLU A 109 11.34 -0.78 -3.19
CA GLU A 109 12.55 -1.61 -3.12
C GLU A 109 13.19 -1.40 -1.76
N TYR A 110 13.51 -2.49 -1.08
CA TYR A 110 14.09 -2.43 0.26
C TYR A 110 15.10 -3.54 0.54
N TYR A 111 15.99 -3.24 1.49
CA TYR A 111 16.95 -4.19 2.06
C TYR A 111 16.60 -4.54 3.49
N LEU A 112 16.89 -5.78 3.89
CA LEU A 112 16.74 -6.23 5.27
C LEU A 112 18.10 -6.28 5.96
N LYS A 113 18.25 -5.52 7.05
CA LYS A 113 19.44 -5.62 7.91
C LYS A 113 19.20 -6.64 9.01
N ASN A 114 19.68 -7.89 8.79
CA ASN A 114 19.60 -9.01 9.74
C ASN A 114 18.16 -9.39 10.16
N LEU A 115 17.19 -9.31 9.24
CA LEU A 115 15.78 -9.61 9.48
C LEU A 115 15.24 -10.67 8.51
N LYS A 116 14.22 -11.42 8.95
CA LYS A 116 13.34 -12.21 8.08
C LYS A 116 12.51 -11.31 7.13
N PRO A 117 12.04 -11.81 5.97
CA PRO A 117 11.19 -11.08 5.02
C PRO A 117 9.94 -10.42 5.62
N VAL A 118 9.30 -9.56 4.83
CA VAL A 118 8.02 -8.90 5.19
C VAL A 118 6.95 -9.96 5.40
N ASN A 119 6.27 -9.92 6.55
CA ASN A 119 5.25 -10.92 6.90
C ASN A 119 3.89 -10.60 6.27
N TYR A 120 3.47 -9.34 6.27
CA TYR A 120 2.18 -8.93 5.74
C TYR A 120 2.17 -7.46 5.31
N ILE A 121 1.22 -7.13 4.45
CA ILE A 121 0.91 -5.78 4.00
C ILE A 121 -0.53 -5.48 4.37
N LEU A 122 -0.70 -4.36 5.03
CA LEU A 122 -1.94 -3.86 5.57
C LEU A 122 -2.41 -2.71 4.67
N THR A 123 -3.70 -2.64 4.37
CA THR A 123 -4.24 -1.56 3.55
C THR A 123 -5.53 -1.07 4.17
N HIS A 124 -5.56 0.22 4.50
CA HIS A 124 -6.61 0.83 5.28
C HIS A 124 -7.12 2.09 4.58
N LEU A 125 -8.39 2.41 4.84
CA LEU A 125 -8.94 3.72 4.54
C LEU A 125 -8.44 4.73 5.56
N GLN A 126 -8.15 5.95 5.11
CA GLN A 126 -7.69 7.03 5.99
C GLN A 126 -8.81 7.53 6.93
N ASP A 127 -10.07 7.16 6.68
CA ASP A 127 -11.21 7.65 7.44
C ASP A 127 -11.27 7.06 8.87
N ILE A 128 -11.33 7.97 9.84
CA ILE A 128 -11.09 7.75 11.27
C ILE A 128 -12.43 7.55 12.01
N ASP A 129 -13.42 6.94 11.36
CA ASP A 129 -14.62 6.44 12.04
C ASP A 129 -14.50 4.91 12.24
N PRO A 130 -14.39 4.40 13.48
CA PRO A 130 -14.31 2.97 13.76
C PRO A 130 -15.53 2.16 13.26
N LYS A 131 -16.62 2.81 12.84
CA LYS A 131 -17.77 2.14 12.21
C LYS A 131 -17.59 1.89 10.70
N THR A 132 -16.78 2.69 10.01
CA THR A 132 -16.59 2.61 8.55
C THR A 132 -15.14 2.33 8.15
N SER A 133 -14.22 2.30 9.13
CA SER A 133 -12.84 1.87 8.91
C SER A 133 -12.81 0.43 8.45
N ARG A 134 -12.54 0.25 7.16
CA ARG A 134 -12.46 -1.04 6.50
C ARG A 134 -11.05 -1.20 5.92
N GLY A 135 -10.51 -2.40 6.04
CA GLY A 135 -9.13 -2.69 5.67
C GLY A 135 -8.97 -4.11 5.17
N THR A 136 -8.00 -4.31 4.29
CA THR A 136 -7.59 -5.63 3.82
C THR A 136 -6.20 -5.94 4.35
N VAL A 137 -6.03 -7.15 4.89
CA VAL A 137 -4.72 -7.69 5.28
C VAL A 137 -4.32 -8.73 4.24
N THR A 138 -3.20 -8.49 3.57
CA THR A 138 -2.61 -9.45 2.63
C THR A 138 -1.35 -10.04 3.25
N THR A 139 -1.37 -11.34 3.52
CA THR A 139 -0.23 -12.08 4.05
C THR A 139 0.62 -12.64 2.91
N VAL A 140 1.94 -12.53 3.02
CA VAL A 140 2.86 -13.19 2.08
C VAL A 140 2.89 -14.68 2.43
N GLN A 141 2.54 -15.55 1.48
CA GLN A 141 2.71 -17.00 1.64
C GLN A 141 4.14 -17.38 1.21
N GLU A 142 4.92 -17.94 2.15
CA GLU A 142 6.18 -18.61 1.84
C GLU A 142 5.85 -20.05 1.39
N THR A 143 6.15 -20.40 0.14
CA THR A 143 6.24 -21.80 -0.34
C THR A 143 7.63 -22.37 -0.13
#